data_AF-Q2RG15-F1
#
_entry.id   AF-Q2RG15-F1
#
_cell.length_a   1.000
_cell.length_b   1.000
_cell.length_c   1.000
_cell.angle_alpha   90.00
_cell.angle_beta   90.00
_cell.angle_gamma   90.00
#
_symmetry.space_group_name_H-M   'P 1'
#
loop_
_entity.id
_entity.type
_entity.pdbx_description
1 polymer ?
#
loop_
_entity_poly.entity_id
_entity_poly.type
_entity_poly.pdbx_seq_one_letter_code
_entity_poly.pdbx_strand_id
1 'polypeptide(L)'
;MEQLRLSKKRQFGVSSERTEALPEQLRLFNEAEVAARPEAPEPDLETITYQRHKTRTRREMNLEDLPVEVVEHRLPEEERICQSSRRSFTRNEH
;
A
#
# COMPACT_ATOMS: atom_id res chain seq x y z
N MET A 1 -15.63 12.24 -22.50
CA MET A 1 -15.43 11.05 -21.64
C MET A 1 -14.84 9.84 -22.37
N GLU A 2 -15.12 9.63 -23.67
CA GLU A 2 -14.64 8.44 -24.38
C GLU A 2 -13.13 8.39 -24.64
N GLN A 3 -12.50 9.52 -24.96
CA GLN A 3 -11.04 9.58 -25.16
C GLN A 3 -10.26 9.17 -23.90
N LEU A 4 -10.74 9.57 -22.72
CA LEU A 4 -10.17 9.15 -21.44
C LEU A 4 -10.34 7.64 -21.20
N ARG A 5 -11.48 7.06 -21.59
CA ARG A 5 -11.70 5.61 -21.47
C ARG A 5 -10.77 4.83 -22.42
N LEU A 6 -10.59 5.32 -23.64
CA LEU A 6 -9.67 4.71 -24.61
C LEU A 6 -8.22 4.80 -24.16
N SER A 7 -7.78 5.96 -23.61
CA SER A 7 -6.42 6.10 -23.11
C SER A 7 -6.15 5.18 -21.92
N LYS A 8 -7.08 5.11 -20.96
CA LYS A 8 -6.99 4.17 -19.82
C LYS A 8 -6.95 2.72 -20.27
N LYS A 9 -7.77 2.32 -21.25
CA LYS A 9 -7.76 0.96 -21.80
C LYS A 9 -6.47 0.63 -22.58
N ARG A 10 -5.81 1.61 -23.18
CA ARG A 10 -4.51 1.41 -23.84
C ARG A 10 -3.35 1.31 -22.85
N GLN A 11 -3.40 2.03 -21.73
CA GLN A 11 -2.35 2.04 -20.71
C GLN A 11 -2.48 0.88 -19.71
N PHE A 12 -3.71 0.50 -19.36
CA PHE A 12 -4.01 -0.46 -18.28
C PHE A 12 -5.04 -1.51 -18.73
N GLY A 13 -5.10 -1.83 -20.02
CA GLY A 13 -5.99 -2.86 -20.53
C GLY A 13 -5.31 -4.22 -20.58
N VAL A 14 -6.11 -5.27 -20.73
CA VAL A 14 -5.62 -6.65 -20.90
C VAL A 14 -4.55 -6.77 -22.00
N SER A 15 -4.63 -5.96 -23.06
CA SER A 15 -3.63 -5.94 -24.12
C SER A 15 -2.32 -5.26 -23.74
N SER A 16 -2.31 -4.32 -22.79
CA SER A 16 -1.06 -3.69 -22.31
C SER A 16 -0.35 -4.53 -21.26
N GLU A 17 -1.06 -5.43 -20.58
CA GLU A 17 -0.48 -6.40 -19.65
C GLU A 17 0.06 -7.67 -20.35
N ARG A 18 -0.38 -7.91 -21.60
CA ARG A 18 0.13 -8.99 -22.44
C ARG A 18 1.57 -8.69 -22.86
N THR A 19 2.50 -9.23 -22.11
CA THR A 19 3.91 -9.30 -22.49
C THR A 19 4.16 -10.70 -23.02
N GLU A 20 4.79 -10.82 -24.19
CA GLU A 20 5.29 -12.10 -24.68
C GLU A 20 6.21 -12.68 -23.62
N ALA A 21 6.03 -13.96 -23.26
CA ALA A 21 6.82 -14.59 -22.21
C ALA A 21 8.29 -14.69 -22.66
N LEU A 22 9.09 -13.67 -22.35
CA LEU A 22 10.51 -13.65 -22.65
C LEU A 22 11.17 -14.77 -21.84
N PRO A 23 11.99 -15.63 -22.46
CA PRO A 23 12.69 -16.71 -21.75
C PRO A 23 13.51 -16.22 -20.55
N GLU A 24 14.00 -15.00 -20.61
CA GLU A 24 14.76 -14.34 -19.54
C GLU A 24 13.88 -13.98 -18.33
N GLN A 25 12.63 -13.54 -18.55
CA GLN A 25 11.67 -13.26 -17.48
C GLN A 25 11.23 -14.55 -16.76
N LEU A 26 11.09 -15.65 -17.50
CA LEU A 26 10.76 -16.97 -16.93
C LEU A 26 11.90 -17.56 -16.08
N ARG A 27 13.14 -17.14 -16.32
CA ARG A 27 14.34 -17.66 -15.65
C ARG A 27 14.84 -16.79 -14.49
N LEU A 28 14.17 -15.67 -14.21
CA LEU A 28 14.60 -14.69 -13.20
C LEU A 28 14.78 -15.28 -11.79
N PHE A 29 14.06 -16.36 -11.47
CA PHE A 29 14.11 -17.00 -10.15
C PHE A 29 14.57 -18.46 -10.19
N ASN A 30 15.23 -18.89 -11.27
CA ASN A 30 15.61 -20.29 -11.49
C ASN A 30 17.00 -20.65 -10.91
N GLU A 31 17.51 -19.86 -9.97
CA GLU A 31 18.87 -20.02 -9.43
C GLU A 31 19.04 -21.35 -8.69
N ALA A 32 18.02 -21.79 -7.95
CA ALA A 32 18.06 -23.01 -7.16
C ALA A 32 18.11 -24.26 -8.05
N GLU A 33 17.32 -24.29 -9.11
CA GLU A 33 17.24 -25.39 -10.07
C GLU A 33 18.51 -25.50 -10.92
N VAL A 34 19.12 -24.37 -11.28
CA VAL A 34 20.41 -24.35 -12.01
C VAL A 34 21.56 -24.81 -11.11
N ALA A 35 21.51 -24.48 -9.81
CA ALA A 35 22.52 -24.90 -8.84
C ALA A 35 22.27 -26.32 -8.28
N ALA A 36 21.09 -26.89 -8.52
CA ALA A 36 20.71 -28.20 -7.99
C ALA A 36 21.59 -29.32 -8.57
N ARG A 37 22.06 -30.19 -7.68
CA ARG A 37 22.77 -31.42 -8.02
C ARG A 37 21.86 -32.60 -7.70
N PRO A 38 21.15 -33.18 -8.67
CA PRO A 38 20.16 -34.24 -8.39
C PRO A 38 20.81 -35.54 -7.87
N GLU A 39 22.11 -35.71 -8.07
CA GLU A 39 22.88 -36.84 -7.56
C GLU A 39 23.40 -36.64 -6.13
N ALA A 40 23.27 -35.43 -5.56
CA ALA A 40 23.68 -35.18 -4.19
C ALA A 40 22.63 -35.75 -3.22
N PRO A 41 23.06 -36.35 -2.08
CA PRO A 41 22.12 -36.81 -1.06
C PRO A 41 21.33 -35.64 -0.49
N GLU A 42 20.05 -35.87 -0.21
CA GLU A 42 19.20 -34.88 0.48
C GLU A 42 19.83 -34.51 1.83
N PRO A 43 19.85 -33.22 2.21
CA PRO A 43 20.38 -32.81 3.50
C PRO A 43 19.48 -33.32 4.64
N ASP A 44 20.11 -33.68 5.75
CA ASP A 44 19.38 -34.10 6.95
C ASP A 44 18.53 -32.96 7.50
N LEU A 45 17.23 -33.23 7.70
CA LEU A 45 16.29 -32.25 8.22
C LEU A 45 16.38 -32.21 9.76
N GLU A 46 17.06 -31.20 10.29
CA GLU A 46 17.08 -30.94 11.73
C GLU A 46 15.77 -30.25 12.15
N THR A 47 15.02 -30.88 13.05
CA THR A 47 13.80 -30.29 13.61
C THR A 47 14.18 -29.36 14.76
N ILE A 48 13.95 -28.05 14.59
CA ILE A 48 14.12 -27.06 15.67
C ILE A 48 13.11 -27.40 16.78
N THR A 49 13.58 -27.92 17.91
CA THR A 49 12.76 -28.39 19.03
C THR A 49 12.15 -27.26 19.87
N TYR A 50 12.54 -26.01 19.61
CA TYR A 50 12.06 -24.88 20.37
C TYR A 50 10.77 -24.30 19.81
N GLN A 51 9.71 -24.34 20.62
CA GLN A 51 8.49 -23.60 20.34
C GLN A 51 8.62 -22.16 20.84
N ARG A 52 8.64 -21.20 19.91
CA ARG A 52 8.59 -19.78 20.26
C ARG A 52 7.22 -19.44 20.85
N HIS A 53 7.20 -19.04 22.12
CA HIS A 53 6.02 -18.43 22.73
C HIS A 53 5.77 -17.06 22.09
N LYS A 54 4.79 -16.96 21.18
CA LYS A 54 4.36 -15.68 20.60
C LYS A 54 3.43 -15.00 21.60
N THR A 55 3.91 -13.96 22.27
CA THR A 55 3.02 -13.03 22.97
C THR A 55 2.04 -12.44 21.95
N ARG A 56 0.73 -12.52 22.22
CA ARG A 56 -0.31 -11.82 21.44
C ARG A 56 -0.18 -10.33 21.73
N THR A 57 0.87 -9.69 21.24
CA THR A 57 1.00 -8.24 21.33
C THR A 57 -0.09 -7.66 20.44
N ARG A 58 -1.03 -6.93 21.05
CA ARG A 58 -2.05 -6.16 20.36
C ARG A 58 -1.34 -5.22 19.38
N ARG A 59 -1.57 -5.40 18.08
CA ARG A 59 -1.02 -4.55 17.00
C ARG A 59 -1.78 -3.23 16.85
N GLU A 60 -2.39 -2.74 17.92
CA GLU A 60 -3.04 -1.44 17.92
C GLU A 60 -2.03 -0.49 18.55
N MET A 61 -1.46 0.40 17.74
CA MET A 61 -0.65 1.50 18.26
C MET A 61 -1.55 2.33 19.17
N ASN A 62 -1.21 2.42 20.46
CA ASN A 62 -1.86 3.36 21.36
C ASN A 62 -1.33 4.76 21.04
N LEU A 63 -2.19 5.63 20.51
CA LEU A 63 -1.85 7.00 20.11
C LEU A 63 -2.39 8.05 21.09
N GLU A 64 -3.01 7.62 22.21
CA GLU A 64 -3.64 8.53 23.19
C GLU A 64 -2.64 9.47 23.86
N ASP A 65 -1.39 9.04 24.05
CA ASP A 65 -0.33 9.82 24.70
C ASP A 65 0.53 10.64 23.73
N LEU A 66 0.22 10.62 22.42
CA LEU A 66 1.01 11.36 21.43
C LEU A 66 0.60 12.84 21.40
N PRO A 67 1.54 13.80 21.46
CA PRO A 67 1.20 15.22 21.41
C PRO A 67 0.50 15.57 20.10
N VAL A 68 -0.68 16.20 20.19
CA VAL A 68 -1.43 16.70 19.04
C VAL A 68 -1.22 18.20 18.92
N GLU A 69 -0.64 18.65 17.82
CA GLU A 69 -0.54 20.06 17.47
C GLU A 69 -1.73 20.46 16.57
N VAL A 70 -2.57 21.38 17.04
CA VAL A 70 -3.70 21.92 16.27
C VAL A 70 -3.29 23.26 15.67
N VAL A 71 -3.18 23.33 14.35
CA VAL A 71 -2.91 24.57 13.60
C VAL A 71 -4.23 25.18 13.14
N GLU A 72 -4.62 26.32 13.73
CA GLU A 72 -5.82 27.05 13.31
C GLU A 72 -5.53 27.96 12.10
N HIS A 73 -6.19 27.69 10.97
CA HIS A 73 -6.22 28.61 9.83
C HIS A 73 -7.57 29.34 9.80
N ARG A 74 -7.56 30.65 10.06
CA ARG A 74 -8.76 31.49 10.02
C ARG A 74 -8.87 32.15 8.65
N LEU A 75 -10.03 31.99 8.01
CA LEU A 75 -10.37 32.78 6.84
C LEU A 75 -10.63 34.24 7.26
N PRO A 76 -10.27 35.24 6.43
CA PRO A 76 -10.66 36.62 6.63
C PRO A 76 -12.18 36.77 6.51
N GLU A 77 -12.77 37.77 7.15
CA GLU A 77 -14.23 37.89 7.33
C GLU A 77 -14.99 38.01 6.00
N GLU A 78 -14.35 38.64 5.03
CA GLU A 78 -14.80 38.86 3.66
C GLU A 78 -14.97 37.54 2.89
N GLU A 79 -14.20 36.51 3.27
CA GLU A 79 -14.23 35.18 2.66
C GLU A 79 -15.08 34.18 3.45
N ARG A 80 -15.61 34.54 4.63
CA ARG A 80 -16.51 33.70 5.44
C ARG A 80 -17.96 33.71 4.95
N ILE A 81 -18.15 33.81 3.63
CA ILE A 81 -19.44 33.89 2.97
C ILE A 81 -19.59 32.68 2.06
N CYS A 82 -20.60 31.85 2.32
CA CYS A 82 -20.87 30.69 1.48
C CYS A 82 -21.47 31.14 0.14
N GLN A 83 -20.89 30.70 -0.98
CA GLN A 83 -21.33 31.07 -2.32
C GLN A 83 -22.72 30.50 -2.68
N SER A 84 -23.13 29.38 -2.06
CA SER A 84 -24.42 28.73 -2.34
C SER A 84 -25.57 29.25 -1.45
N SER A 85 -25.26 29.83 -0.30
CA SER A 85 -26.25 30.38 0.62
C SER A 85 -25.63 31.59 1.32
N ARG A 86 -26.21 32.79 1.16
CA ARG A 86 -25.68 34.06 1.70
C ARG A 86 -25.82 34.16 3.22
N ARG A 87 -25.33 33.15 3.95
CA ARG A 87 -25.27 33.09 5.40
C ARG A 87 -23.80 33.18 5.80
N SER A 88 -23.52 34.04 6.77
CA SER A 88 -22.21 34.17 7.39
C SER A 88 -21.93 32.98 8.30
N PHE A 89 -20.77 32.34 8.17
CA PHE A 89 -20.36 31.28 9.09
C PHE A 89 -19.81 31.89 10.38
N THR A 90 -20.54 31.77 11.50
CA THR A 90 -20.03 32.04 12.84
C THR A 90 -19.63 30.71 13.49
N ARG A 91 -18.35 30.57 13.89
CA ARG A 91 -17.87 29.37 14.59
C ARG A 91 -18.48 29.36 16.00
N ASN A 92 -19.21 28.31 16.37
CA ASN A 92 -19.56 28.05 17.77
C ASN A 92 -18.34 27.43 18.46
N GLU A 93 -17.81 28.12 19.45
CA GLU A 93 -16.79 27.58 20.36
C GLU A 93 -17.41 26.49 21.24
N HIS A 94 -16.67 25.39 21.45
CA HIS A 94 -16.91 24.38 22.48
C HIS A 94 -15.65 24.27 23.33
#